data_AF-A0A0A9YFH6-F1
#
_entry.id   AF-A0A0A9YFH6-F1
#
_cell.length_a   1.000
_cell.length_b   1.000
_cell.length_c   1.000
_cell.angle_alpha   90.00
_cell.angle_beta   90.00
_cell.angle_gamma   90.00
#
_symmetry.space_group_name_H-M   'P 1'
#
loop_
_entity.id
_entity.type
_entity.pdbx_description
1 polymer ?
#
loop_
_entity_poly.entity_id
_entity_poly.type
_entity_poly.pdbx_seq_one_letter_code
_entity_poly.pdbx_strand_id
1 'polypeptide(L)'
;NNDFNCMESNSSIECLGKKGYITDVSSKCRKYHYCQNGTKMTFLCPLERIFNGAECVSTGDYKCPARDENSCDGKSSGYYTDTESNCQSYYYCANGNKIVYVCPSNEIFDGSECVTKGSFECP
;
A
#
# COMPACT_ATOMS: atom_id res chain seq x y z
N ASN A 1 -28.47 -24.24 -9.25
CA ASN A 1 -27.64 -24.11 -8.04
C ASN A 1 -26.57 -23.09 -8.32
N ASN A 2 -26.90 -21.82 -8.10
CA ASN A 2 -26.08 -20.70 -8.49
C ASN A 2 -25.96 -19.70 -7.34
N ASP A 3 -24.74 -19.21 -7.23
CA ASP A 3 -24.33 -17.92 -6.67
C ASP A 3 -24.23 -17.82 -5.15
N PHE A 4 -23.00 -18.09 -4.70
CA PHE A 4 -22.42 -17.63 -3.44
C PHE A 4 -22.63 -16.13 -3.30
N ASN A 5 -23.60 -15.79 -2.46
CA ASN A 5 -23.96 -14.43 -2.11
C ASN A 5 -23.03 -13.98 -0.97
N CYS A 6 -21.90 -13.35 -1.30
CA CYS A 6 -21.15 -12.59 -0.30
C CYS A 6 -21.86 -11.26 -0.09
N MET A 7 -22.74 -11.22 0.91
CA MET A 7 -23.31 -9.96 1.42
C MET A 7 -22.16 -9.09 1.94
N GLU A 8 -21.96 -7.96 1.27
CA GLU A 8 -21.04 -6.88 1.66
C GLU A 8 -21.37 -6.41 3.08
N SER A 9 -20.54 -6.79 4.06
CA SER A 9 -20.58 -6.15 5.36
C SER A 9 -19.87 -4.80 5.23
N ASN A 10 -20.57 -3.75 5.67
CA ASN A 10 -20.23 -2.35 5.52
C ASN A 10 -19.06 -1.91 6.43
N SER A 11 -18.09 -2.80 6.64
CA SER A 11 -16.79 -2.53 7.24
C SER A 11 -15.75 -2.92 6.21
N SER A 12 -15.00 -1.93 5.73
CA SER A 12 -13.86 -2.20 4.87
C SER A 12 -12.87 -3.08 5.62
N ILE A 13 -12.79 -4.35 5.26
CA ILE A 13 -11.82 -5.33 5.80
C ILE A 13 -10.41 -4.72 5.82
N GLU A 14 -10.10 -3.89 4.82
CA GLU A 14 -8.85 -3.13 4.69
C GLU A 14 -8.54 -2.19 5.87
N CYS A 15 -9.55 -1.65 6.55
CA CYS A 15 -9.42 -0.75 7.70
C CYS A 15 -9.56 -1.44 9.07
N LEU A 16 -9.80 -2.76 9.13
CA LEU A 16 -9.92 -3.46 10.41
C LEU A 16 -8.61 -3.34 11.20
N GLY A 17 -8.68 -2.71 12.39
CA GLY A 17 -7.52 -2.47 13.25
C GLY A 17 -6.52 -1.42 12.74
N LYS A 18 -6.84 -0.70 11.65
CA LYS A 18 -5.95 0.31 11.05
C LYS A 18 -6.50 1.72 11.23
N LYS A 19 -5.62 2.66 11.58
CA LYS A 19 -5.88 4.10 11.60
C LYS A 19 -4.85 4.80 10.72
N GLY A 20 -5.30 5.68 9.83
CA GLY A 20 -4.41 6.44 8.94
C GLY A 20 -4.71 6.21 7.46
N TYR A 21 -3.77 6.60 6.60
CA TYR A 21 -3.93 6.56 5.15
C TYR A 21 -3.48 5.22 4.55
N ILE A 22 -4.21 4.76 3.55
CA ILE A 22 -3.91 3.54 2.77
C ILE A 22 -4.00 3.88 1.29
N THR A 23 -2.98 3.53 0.52
CA THR A 23 -2.94 3.77 -0.93
C THR A 23 -3.71 2.68 -1.69
N ASP A 24 -4.54 3.06 -2.67
CA ASP A 24 -5.17 2.11 -3.59
C ASP A 24 -4.26 1.88 -4.79
N VAL A 25 -3.41 0.85 -4.70
CA VAL A 25 -2.49 0.46 -5.78
C VAL A 25 -3.23 -0.02 -7.04
N SER A 26 -4.46 -0.54 -6.92
CA SER A 26 -5.26 -0.97 -8.08
C SER A 26 -5.70 0.20 -8.96
N SER A 27 -5.81 1.39 -8.36
CA SER A 27 -6.08 2.65 -9.06
C SER A 27 -4.82 3.30 -9.66
N LYS A 28 -3.67 2.61 -9.65
CA LYS A 28 -2.35 3.21 -9.95
C LYS A 28 -2.06 4.40 -9.03
N CYS A 29 -2.36 4.23 -7.74
CA CYS A 29 -2.17 5.23 -6.68
C CYS A 29 -2.93 6.56 -6.90
N ARG A 30 -3.92 6.60 -7.81
CA ARG A 30 -4.78 7.78 -8.02
C ARG A 30 -5.76 7.96 -6.88
N LYS A 31 -6.18 6.85 -6.26
CA LYS A 31 -7.06 6.83 -5.10
C LYS A 31 -6.27 6.48 -3.84
N TYR A 32 -6.73 7.01 -2.73
CA TYR A 32 -6.27 6.64 -1.40
C TYR A 32 -7.44 6.66 -0.42
N HIS A 33 -7.24 6.02 0.71
CA HIS A 33 -8.24 5.82 1.73
C HIS A 33 -7.76 6.35 3.06
N TYR A 34 -8.64 6.93 3.86
CA TYR A 34 -8.38 7.18 5.27
C TYR A 34 -9.27 6.27 6.10
N CYS A 35 -8.62 5.52 6.99
CA CYS A 35 -9.26 4.59 7.92
C CYS A 35 -9.35 5.22 9.31
N GLN A 36 -10.56 5.24 9.87
CA GLN A 36 -10.80 5.63 11.25
C GLN A 36 -11.95 4.81 11.84
N ASN A 37 -11.72 4.16 12.98
CA ASN A 37 -12.72 3.35 13.68
C ASN A 37 -13.41 2.29 12.79
N GLY A 38 -12.68 1.69 11.85
CA GLY A 38 -13.22 0.72 10.89
C GLY A 38 -14.02 1.31 9.74
N THR A 39 -14.16 2.65 9.69
CA THR A 39 -14.75 3.38 8.56
C THR A 39 -13.68 3.77 7.54
N LYS A 40 -13.99 3.57 6.26
CA LYS A 40 -13.15 3.96 5.12
C LYS A 40 -13.72 5.19 4.43
N MET A 41 -12.92 6.25 4.33
CA MET A 41 -13.18 7.37 3.43
C MET A 41 -12.25 7.26 2.22
N THR A 42 -12.79 7.46 1.01
CA THR A 42 -12.01 7.36 -0.24
C THR A 42 -11.81 8.73 -0.85
N PHE A 43 -10.59 9.00 -1.29
CA PHE A 43 -10.16 10.24 -1.90
C PHE A 43 -9.50 9.95 -3.25
N LEU A 44 -9.56 10.93 -4.15
CA LEU A 44 -8.87 10.93 -5.44
C LEU A 44 -7.86 12.08 -5.45
N CYS A 45 -6.63 11.81 -5.85
CA CYS A 45 -5.65 12.87 -6.04
C CYS A 45 -6.07 13.82 -7.18
N PRO A 46 -5.91 15.14 -7.00
CA PRO A 46 -6.28 16.12 -8.02
C PRO A 46 -5.35 16.02 -9.23
N LEU A 47 -5.90 16.29 -10.42
CA LEU A 47 -5.20 16.12 -11.71
C LEU A 47 -4.65 14.69 -11.85
N GLU A 48 -3.57 14.52 -12.61
CA GLU A 48 -2.87 13.24 -12.82
C GLU A 48 -1.82 12.94 -11.73
N ARG A 49 -2.00 13.50 -10.52
CA ARG A 49 -1.11 13.23 -9.37
C ARG A 49 -1.44 11.90 -8.71
N ILE A 50 -0.47 11.35 -7.99
CA ILE A 50 -0.59 10.05 -7.29
C ILE A 50 -0.24 10.19 -5.81
N PHE A 51 -0.87 9.37 -4.96
CA PHE A 51 -0.67 9.40 -3.52
C PHE A 51 0.58 8.60 -3.13
N ASN A 52 1.52 9.25 -2.45
CA ASN A 52 2.78 8.64 -2.00
C ASN A 52 2.73 8.13 -0.55
N GLY A 53 1.53 7.92 0.02
CA GLY A 53 1.37 7.54 1.42
C GLY A 53 1.20 8.73 2.39
N ALA A 54 1.57 9.94 1.98
CA ALA A 54 1.42 11.16 2.79
C ALA A 54 0.62 12.25 2.05
N GLU A 55 0.90 12.48 0.77
CA GLU A 55 0.31 13.53 -0.04
C GLU A 55 0.19 13.14 -1.52
N CYS A 56 -0.47 13.98 -2.31
CA CYS A 56 -0.59 13.80 -3.75
C CYS A 56 0.57 14.49 -4.49
N VAL A 57 1.50 13.69 -5.00
CA VAL A 57 2.72 14.14 -5.68
C VAL A 57 2.68 13.90 -7.19
N SER A 58 3.65 14.45 -7.92
CA SER A 58 3.79 14.22 -9.36
C SER A 58 4.29 12.79 -9.62
N THR A 59 3.97 12.22 -10.77
CA THR A 59 4.42 10.87 -11.16
C THR A 59 5.94 10.77 -11.38
N GLY A 60 6.66 11.89 -11.46
CA GLY A 60 8.12 11.92 -11.47
C GLY A 60 8.76 11.82 -10.08
N ASP A 61 8.01 12.17 -9.02
CA ASP A 61 8.52 12.24 -7.64
C ASP A 61 8.31 10.92 -6.88
N TYR A 62 7.36 10.10 -7.35
CA TYR A 62 7.00 8.82 -6.75
C TYR A 62 6.62 7.82 -7.83
N LYS A 63 7.01 6.55 -7.65
CA LYS A 63 6.59 5.45 -8.52
C LYS A 63 5.56 4.61 -7.79
N CYS A 64 4.35 4.53 -8.34
CA CYS A 64 3.30 3.71 -7.75
C CYS A 64 3.70 2.22 -7.75
N PRO A 65 3.57 1.51 -6.62
CA PRO A 65 3.87 0.08 -6.52
C PRO A 65 3.02 -0.77 -7.46
N ALA A 66 3.62 -1.77 -8.10
CA ALA A 66 2.91 -2.73 -8.93
C ALA A 66 2.08 -3.69 -8.06
N ARG A 67 0.86 -4.00 -8.51
CA ARG A 67 -0.05 -4.91 -7.80
C ARG A 67 0.53 -6.33 -7.75
N ASP A 68 1.08 -6.80 -8.86
CA ASP A 68 1.27 -8.24 -9.12
C ASP A 68 2.73 -8.68 -9.35
N GLU A 69 3.71 -7.78 -9.48
CA GLU A 69 5.12 -8.18 -9.71
C GLU A 69 5.78 -8.81 -8.47
N ASN A 70 5.24 -8.51 -7.28
CA ASN A 70 5.71 -8.99 -5.99
C ASN A 70 4.65 -9.88 -5.30
N SER A 71 4.37 -11.06 -5.86
CA SER A 71 3.38 -12.01 -5.31
C SER A 71 3.81 -12.59 -3.95
N CYS A 72 2.84 -12.95 -3.13
CA CYS A 72 3.02 -13.73 -1.90
C CYS A 72 3.02 -15.25 -2.14
N ASP A 73 2.92 -15.68 -3.41
CA ASP A 73 2.98 -17.09 -3.77
C ASP A 73 4.33 -17.70 -3.38
N GLY A 74 4.29 -18.77 -2.59
CA GLY A 74 5.48 -19.45 -2.07
C GLY A 74 6.26 -18.66 -1.00
N LYS A 75 5.80 -17.47 -0.61
CA LYS A 75 6.42 -16.68 0.46
C LYS A 75 5.86 -17.06 1.83
N SER A 76 6.74 -17.09 2.84
CA SER A 76 6.35 -17.23 4.23
C SER A 76 5.62 -15.97 4.71
N SER A 77 4.84 -16.08 5.77
CA SER A 77 4.26 -14.88 6.39
C SER A 77 5.36 -13.95 6.91
N GLY A 78 5.31 -12.66 6.56
CA GLY A 78 6.39 -11.73 6.88
C GLY A 78 6.35 -10.44 6.04
N TYR A 79 7.24 -9.51 6.38
CA TYR A 79 7.45 -8.27 5.64
C TYR A 79 8.51 -8.45 4.56
N TYR A 80 8.27 -7.83 3.40
CA TYR A 80 9.12 -7.91 2.22
C TYR A 80 9.29 -6.53 1.62
N THR A 81 10.52 -6.21 1.22
CA THR A 81 10.86 -4.96 0.54
C THR A 81 10.34 -4.96 -0.89
N ASP A 82 9.87 -3.81 -1.36
CA ASP A 82 9.48 -3.57 -2.74
C ASP A 82 10.59 -2.76 -3.43
N THR A 83 11.54 -3.44 -4.08
CA THR A 83 12.67 -2.77 -4.75
C THR A 83 12.22 -1.99 -5.99
N GLU A 84 11.08 -2.33 -6.59
CA GLU A 84 10.57 -1.66 -7.79
C GLU A 84 10.08 -0.23 -7.53
N SER A 85 9.72 0.06 -6.27
CA SER A 85 9.40 1.40 -5.77
C SER A 85 10.62 2.14 -5.22
N ASN A 86 11.84 1.63 -5.46
CA ASN A 86 13.07 2.07 -4.82
C ASN A 86 12.97 1.98 -3.28
N CYS A 87 12.41 0.87 -2.78
CA CYS A 87 12.19 0.60 -1.37
C CYS A 87 11.25 1.58 -0.66
N GLN A 88 10.57 2.46 -1.40
CA GLN A 88 9.63 3.42 -0.80
C GLN A 88 8.33 2.75 -0.31
N SER A 89 8.07 1.54 -0.79
CA SER A 89 7.03 0.64 -0.29
C SER A 89 7.61 -0.67 0.22
N TYR A 90 6.80 -1.37 0.99
CA TYR A 90 7.03 -2.73 1.45
C TYR A 90 5.69 -3.44 1.54
N TYR A 91 5.68 -4.76 1.68
CA TYR A 91 4.45 -5.51 1.75
C TYR A 91 4.52 -6.64 2.77
N TYR A 92 3.39 -6.92 3.40
CA TYR A 92 3.21 -8.05 4.29
C TYR A 92 2.51 -9.18 3.56
N CYS A 93 3.08 -10.38 3.61
CA CYS A 93 2.44 -11.60 3.18
C CYS A 93 1.83 -12.34 4.37
N ALA A 94 0.60 -12.84 4.21
CA ALA A 94 0.02 -13.83 5.11
C ALA A 94 -0.98 -14.72 4.37
N ASN A 95 -0.78 -16.04 4.43
CA ASN A 95 -1.64 -17.04 3.78
C ASN A 95 -1.90 -16.72 2.29
N GLY A 96 -0.87 -16.32 1.55
CA GLY A 96 -0.97 -15.92 0.14
C GLY A 96 -1.57 -14.52 -0.09
N ASN A 97 -2.08 -13.85 0.94
CA ASN A 97 -2.60 -12.48 0.81
C ASN A 97 -1.45 -11.46 0.95
N LYS A 98 -1.48 -10.45 0.07
CA LYS A 98 -0.53 -9.34 0.04
C LYS A 98 -1.18 -8.06 0.57
N ILE A 99 -0.50 -7.37 1.47
CA ILE A 99 -0.87 -6.04 1.95
C ILE A 99 0.30 -5.11 1.69
N VAL A 100 0.09 -4.04 0.92
CA VAL A 100 1.14 -3.05 0.59
C VAL A 100 1.10 -1.90 1.59
N TYR A 101 2.29 -1.45 1.98
CA TYR A 101 2.55 -0.32 2.84
C TYR A 101 3.51 0.64 2.13
N VAL A 102 3.42 1.93 2.46
CA VAL A 102 4.30 2.96 1.91
C VAL A 102 4.95 3.67 3.08
N CYS A 103 6.27 3.87 3.00
CA CYS A 103 6.99 4.61 4.02
C CYS A 103 6.60 6.11 3.95
N PRO A 104 6.36 6.75 5.11
CA PRO A 104 5.97 8.15 5.15
C PRO A 104 7.12 9.06 4.72
N SER A 105 6.84 10.33 4.42
CA SER A 105 7.88 11.37 4.25
C SER A 105 8.98 11.06 3.22
N ASN A 106 8.69 10.24 2.21
CA ASN A 106 9.67 9.74 1.23
C ASN A 106 10.83 8.93 1.84
N GLU A 107 10.62 8.32 3.01
CA GLU A 107 11.50 7.31 3.60
C GLU A 107 11.50 6.02 2.76
N ILE A 108 12.43 5.11 3.06
CA ILE A 108 12.57 3.81 2.42
C ILE A 108 12.63 2.71 3.47
N PHE A 109 12.09 1.55 3.14
CA PHE A 109 12.09 0.38 4.00
C PHE A 109 13.43 -0.35 3.92
N ASP A 110 14.13 -0.48 5.04
CA ASP A 110 15.44 -1.15 5.12
C ASP A 110 15.34 -2.67 5.32
N GLY A 111 14.13 -3.22 5.33
CA GLY A 111 13.83 -4.61 5.68
C GLY A 111 13.24 -4.78 7.07
N SER A 112 13.32 -3.75 7.92
CA SER A 112 12.80 -3.74 9.29
C SER A 112 11.90 -2.54 9.57
N GLU A 113 12.33 -1.33 9.20
CA GLU A 113 11.63 -0.08 9.47
C GLU A 113 11.76 0.93 8.30
N CYS A 114 10.98 2.01 8.37
CA CYS A 114 11.10 3.12 7.43
C CYS A 114 12.20 4.06 7.90
N VAL A 115 13.23 4.22 7.07
CA VAL A 115 14.41 5.04 7.35
C VAL A 115 14.61 6.10 6.28
N THR A 116 15.40 7.12 6.59
CA THR A 116 15.72 8.17 5.60
C THR A 116 16.47 7.60 4.39
N LYS A 117 16.22 8.12 3.18
CA LYS A 117 16.91 7.67 1.95
C LYS A 117 18.44 7.73 2.00
N GLY A 118 19.02 8.57 2.87
CA GLY A 118 20.47 8.67 3.04
C GLY A 118 21.08 7.66 4.00
N SER A 119 20.28 6.93 4.79
CA SER A 119 20.77 5.97 5.79
C SER A 119 20.79 4.53 5.30
N PHE A 120 20.18 4.23 4.16
CA PHE A 120 20.11 2.90 3.58
C PHE A 120 20.14 2.99 2.05
N GLU A 121 20.80 2.04 1.39
CA GLU A 121 20.77 1.91 -0.07
C GLU A 121 19.85 0.77 -0.45
N CYS A 122 18.83 1.08 -1.27
CA CYS A 122 17.91 0.08 -1.79
C CYS A 122 18.66 -0.93 -2.68
N PRO A 123 18.57 -2.24 -2.42
CA PRO A 123 19.28 -3.28 -3.18
C PRO A 123 18.88 -3.40 -4.65
#